data_AF-A0A5C8JXR6-F1
#
_entry.id   AF-A0A5C8JXR6-F1
#
_cell.length_a   1.000
_cell.length_b   1.000
_cell.length_c   1.000
_cell.angle_alpha   90.00
_cell.angle_beta   90.00
_cell.angle_gamma   90.00
#
_symmetry.space_group_name_H-M   'P 1'
#
loop_
_entity.id
_entity.type
_entity.pdbx_description
1 polymer ?
#
loop_
_entity_poly.entity_id
_entity_poly.type
_entity_poly.pdbx_seq_one_letter_code
_entity_poly.pdbx_strand_id
1 'polypeptide(L)'
;MTTVANGVNVQALLDAREVLKTAPEAAQFVWRASSKWQNGVHSTTTVKEFFGLGQEQTHKNEAVFDADHPDVFAAEDNGITPIEYLLVGLASCLTAGVASVAQNRGIQLRSVEATLEGKHDIRGILGADADVRNGFTDIKVTFNIDADASKQDIEALVAQSQKRSAVFDAITNPTDVTVEVA
;
A
#
# COMPACT_ATOMS: atom_id res chain seq x y z
N MET A 1 -28.53 17.19 6.79
CA MET A 1 -27.28 16.49 7.14
C MET A 1 -26.13 17.33 6.61
N THR A 2 -25.18 17.70 7.46
CA THR A 2 -23.95 18.35 7.02
C THR A 2 -23.22 17.36 6.12
N THR A 3 -22.98 17.71 4.86
CA THR A 3 -22.21 16.87 3.94
C THR A 3 -20.76 16.86 4.39
N VAL A 4 -20.23 15.70 4.78
CA VAL A 4 -18.80 15.56 5.10
C VAL A 4 -17.95 15.68 3.83
N ALA A 5 -16.75 16.23 3.98
CA ALA A 5 -15.86 16.60 2.89
C ALA A 5 -14.43 16.09 3.13
N ASN A 6 -14.27 14.77 3.19
CA ASN A 6 -12.96 14.12 3.26
C ASN A 6 -12.30 13.92 1.88
N GLY A 7 -12.89 14.49 0.81
CA GLY A 7 -12.33 14.43 -0.55
C GLY A 7 -12.53 13.11 -1.30
N VAL A 8 -13.30 12.16 -0.75
CA VAL A 8 -13.59 10.87 -1.40
C VAL A 8 -14.93 10.91 -2.12
N ASN A 9 -14.97 10.56 -3.41
CA ASN A 9 -16.21 10.43 -4.16
C ASN A 9 -16.86 9.05 -3.89
N VAL A 10 -17.52 8.92 -2.73
CA VAL A 10 -18.17 7.67 -2.33
C VAL A 10 -19.27 7.25 -3.31
N GLN A 11 -19.98 8.20 -3.92
CA GLN A 11 -21.01 7.87 -4.90
C GLN A 11 -20.41 7.14 -6.11
N ALA A 12 -19.30 7.64 -6.65
CA ALA A 12 -18.61 6.97 -7.76
C ALA A 12 -18.13 5.56 -7.38
N LEU A 13 -17.69 5.34 -6.14
CA LEU A 13 -17.29 4.00 -5.66
C LEU A 13 -18.49 3.06 -5.54
N LEU A 14 -19.63 3.56 -5.06
CA LEU A 14 -20.87 2.79 -4.98
C LEU A 14 -21.42 2.45 -6.37
N ASP A 15 -21.40 3.41 -7.29
CA ASP A 15 -21.83 3.21 -8.68
C ASP A 15 -20.92 2.20 -9.38
N ALA A 16 -19.60 2.33 -9.23
CA ALA A 16 -18.64 1.36 -9.75
C ALA A 16 -18.90 -0.05 -9.21
N ARG A 17 -19.23 -0.17 -7.91
CA ARG A 17 -19.59 -1.47 -7.32
C ARG A 17 -20.82 -2.07 -7.97
N GLU A 18 -21.87 -1.29 -8.24
CA GLU A 18 -23.08 -1.81 -8.89
C GLU A 18 -22.81 -2.22 -10.35
N VAL A 19 -22.01 -1.44 -11.09
CA VAL A 19 -21.59 -1.81 -12.46
C VAL A 19 -20.80 -3.11 -12.47
N LEU A 20 -19.79 -3.23 -11.59
CA LEU A 20 -18.91 -4.40 -11.53
C LEU A 20 -19.61 -5.68 -11.07
N LYS A 21 -20.77 -5.59 -10.37
CA LYS A 21 -21.61 -6.78 -10.11
C LYS A 21 -22.15 -7.39 -11.40
N THR A 22 -22.41 -6.58 -12.42
CA THR A 22 -22.98 -7.01 -13.70
C THR A 22 -21.93 -7.29 -14.78
N ALA A 23 -20.68 -6.88 -14.56
CA ALA A 23 -19.52 -7.11 -15.44
C ALA A 23 -18.28 -7.49 -14.60
N PRO A 24 -18.27 -8.68 -13.97
CA PRO A 24 -17.20 -9.09 -13.05
C PRO A 24 -15.83 -9.21 -13.73
N GLU A 25 -15.78 -9.47 -15.03
CA GLU A 25 -14.56 -9.47 -15.83
C GLU A 25 -13.89 -8.10 -15.89
N ALA A 26 -14.67 -7.01 -15.85
CA ALA A 26 -14.14 -5.65 -15.80
C ALA A 26 -13.45 -5.34 -14.46
N ALA A 27 -13.70 -6.13 -13.41
CA ALA A 27 -13.05 -6.01 -12.11
C ALA A 27 -11.65 -6.67 -12.06
N GLN A 28 -11.21 -7.31 -13.15
CA GLN A 28 -9.87 -7.89 -13.23
C GLN A 28 -8.86 -6.81 -13.60
N PHE A 29 -7.89 -6.57 -12.72
CA PHE A 29 -6.83 -5.58 -12.91
C PHE A 29 -5.47 -6.27 -12.95
N VAL A 30 -4.58 -5.75 -13.80
CA VAL A 30 -3.16 -6.13 -13.83
C VAL A 30 -2.34 -4.88 -13.60
N TRP A 31 -1.71 -4.80 -12.42
CA TRP A 31 -0.80 -3.71 -12.07
C TRP A 31 0.61 -4.06 -12.52
N ARG A 32 1.35 -3.09 -13.08
CA ARG A 32 2.67 -3.32 -13.65
C ARG A 32 3.70 -2.33 -13.11
N ALA A 33 4.91 -2.83 -12.94
CA ALA A 33 6.10 -2.05 -12.64
C ALA A 33 7.28 -2.64 -13.43
N SER A 34 8.25 -1.81 -13.78
CA SER A 34 9.50 -2.26 -14.40
C SER A 34 10.67 -1.69 -13.61
N SER A 35 11.65 -2.54 -13.28
CA SER A 35 12.82 -2.12 -12.52
C SER A 35 14.10 -2.35 -13.32
N LYS A 36 15.01 -1.39 -13.25
CA LYS A 36 16.31 -1.44 -13.92
C LYS A 36 17.42 -1.23 -12.89
N TRP A 37 18.37 -2.16 -12.88
CA TRP A 37 19.62 -2.00 -12.13
C TRP A 37 20.43 -0.81 -12.68
N GLN A 38 20.99 -0.02 -11.77
CA GLN A 38 21.86 1.11 -12.12
C GLN A 38 23.32 0.77 -11.84
N ASN A 39 23.66 0.60 -10.57
CA ASN A 39 24.95 0.16 -10.06
C ASN A 39 24.75 -0.41 -8.64
N GLY A 40 25.76 -1.08 -8.07
CA GLY A 40 25.70 -1.53 -6.68
C GLY A 40 24.39 -2.26 -6.32
N VAL A 41 23.76 -1.81 -5.23
CA VAL A 41 22.40 -2.22 -4.83
C VAL A 41 21.32 -1.19 -5.20
N HIS A 42 21.67 -0.20 -6.04
CA HIS A 42 20.76 0.82 -6.55
C HIS A 42 20.00 0.35 -7.79
N SER A 43 18.70 0.59 -7.79
CA SER A 43 17.81 0.38 -8.93
C SER A 43 16.79 1.50 -9.05
N THR A 44 16.32 1.71 -10.28
CA THR A 44 15.21 2.63 -10.57
C THR A 44 14.02 1.84 -11.09
N THR A 45 12.87 2.05 -10.47
CA THR A 45 11.60 1.39 -10.82
C THR A 45 10.61 2.40 -11.37
N THR A 46 9.93 2.06 -12.46
CA THR A 46 8.89 2.89 -13.09
C THR A 46 7.52 2.24 -13.05
N VAL A 47 6.49 3.07 -12.88
CA VAL A 47 5.07 2.67 -12.90
C VAL A 47 4.30 3.65 -13.79
N LYS A 48 3.57 3.13 -14.78
CA LYS A 48 2.82 3.95 -15.74
C LYS A 48 1.54 3.28 -16.27
N GLU A 49 1.66 2.05 -16.74
CA GLU A 49 0.57 1.34 -17.43
C GLU A 49 -0.01 0.24 -16.53
N PHE A 50 -1.31 0.01 -16.65
CA PHE A 50 -2.02 -1.08 -15.98
C PHE A 50 -3.21 -1.50 -16.82
N PHE A 51 -3.67 -2.74 -16.67
CA PHE A 51 -4.91 -3.19 -17.28
C PHE A 51 -6.04 -3.10 -16.25
N GLY A 52 -7.23 -2.68 -16.67
CA GLY A 52 -8.41 -2.66 -15.81
C GLY A 52 -9.64 -2.14 -16.55
N LEU A 53 -10.82 -2.52 -16.08
CA LEU A 53 -12.09 -2.16 -16.72
C LEU A 53 -12.14 -2.61 -18.19
N GLY A 54 -11.56 -3.78 -18.49
CA GLY A 54 -11.59 -4.40 -19.82
C GLY A 54 -10.65 -3.78 -20.87
N GLN A 55 -9.76 -2.86 -20.49
CA GLN A 55 -8.84 -2.21 -21.43
C GLN A 55 -7.51 -1.80 -20.77
N GLU A 56 -6.51 -1.48 -21.59
CA GLU A 56 -5.27 -0.86 -21.11
C GLU A 56 -5.53 0.57 -20.62
N GLN A 57 -4.89 0.92 -19.52
CA GLN A 57 -4.99 2.20 -18.83
C GLN A 57 -3.60 2.76 -18.62
N THR A 58 -3.52 4.09 -18.49
CA THR A 58 -2.26 4.78 -18.23
C THR A 58 -2.45 5.84 -17.16
N HIS A 59 -1.51 5.91 -16.22
CA HIS A 59 -1.42 7.04 -15.31
C HIS A 59 -1.08 8.32 -16.09
N LYS A 60 -1.57 9.46 -15.61
CA LYS A 60 -1.30 10.76 -16.24
C LYS A 60 0.19 11.07 -16.34
N ASN A 61 0.96 10.66 -15.34
CA ASN A 61 2.41 10.81 -15.26
C ASN A 61 3.03 9.45 -14.94
N GLU A 62 4.24 9.22 -15.44
CA GLU A 62 5.07 8.10 -15.00
C GLU A 62 5.64 8.42 -13.61
N ALA A 63 5.49 7.47 -12.69
CA ALA A 63 6.14 7.54 -11.39
C ALA A 63 7.48 6.81 -11.46
N VAL A 64 8.51 7.42 -10.89
CA VAL A 64 9.88 6.90 -10.84
C VAL A 64 10.29 6.80 -9.37
N PHE A 65 10.85 5.66 -8.99
CA PHE A 65 11.23 5.34 -7.62
C PHE A 65 12.64 4.77 -7.60
N ASP A 66 13.52 5.38 -6.81
CA ASP A 66 14.86 4.87 -6.56
C ASP A 66 14.87 4.02 -5.29
N ALA A 67 15.42 2.82 -5.39
CA ALA A 67 15.65 1.94 -4.25
C ALA A 67 17.14 1.67 -4.12
N ASP A 68 17.68 1.84 -2.91
CA ASP A 68 19.09 1.63 -2.58
C ASP A 68 19.18 1.10 -1.13
N HIS A 69 20.31 1.21 -0.45
CA HIS A 69 20.44 0.96 0.99
C HIS A 69 21.23 2.09 1.68
N PRO A 70 21.04 2.29 3.00
CA PRO A 70 21.82 3.24 3.77
C PRO A 70 23.33 2.95 3.81
N ASP A 71 24.14 3.98 4.06
CA ASP A 71 25.61 3.90 4.20
C ASP A 71 26.11 2.78 5.13
N VAL A 72 25.36 2.46 6.19
CA VAL A 72 25.72 1.39 7.15
C VAL A 72 25.76 0.00 6.49
N PHE A 73 25.12 -0.16 5.33
CA PHE A 73 25.19 -1.35 4.48
C PHE A 73 26.21 -1.22 3.35
N ALA A 74 27.13 -0.24 3.42
CA ALA A 74 28.13 0.07 2.40
C ALA A 74 27.52 0.35 1.01
N ALA A 75 26.36 1.01 1.01
CA ALA A 75 25.67 1.51 -0.17
C ALA A 75 25.71 3.05 -0.21
N GLU A 76 25.07 3.65 -1.22
CA GLU A 76 25.18 5.09 -1.50
C GLU A 76 23.95 5.91 -1.04
N ASP A 77 22.97 5.24 -0.44
CA ASP A 77 21.73 5.86 0.09
C ASP A 77 20.98 6.73 -0.94
N ASN A 78 20.98 6.31 -2.22
CA ASN A 78 20.30 7.02 -3.32
C ASN A 78 18.76 6.89 -3.28
N GLY A 79 18.23 6.06 -2.38
CA GLY A 79 16.82 5.76 -2.24
C GLY A 79 16.58 4.87 -1.02
N ILE A 80 15.32 4.80 -0.58
CA ILE A 80 14.97 3.99 0.59
C ILE A 80 15.22 2.49 0.29
N THR A 81 15.42 1.71 1.35
CA THR A 81 15.60 0.27 1.28
C THR A 81 14.38 -0.39 0.62
N PRO A 82 14.53 -1.35 -0.30
CA PRO A 82 13.40 -1.99 -0.98
C PRO A 82 12.28 -2.48 -0.04
N ILE A 83 12.62 -3.00 1.14
CA ILE A 83 11.64 -3.48 2.11
C ILE A 83 10.81 -2.35 2.73
N GLU A 84 11.33 -1.11 2.78
CA GLU A 84 10.63 0.06 3.30
C GLU A 84 9.50 0.50 2.36
N TYR A 85 9.59 0.22 1.05
CA TYR A 85 8.48 0.43 0.11
C TYR A 85 7.24 -0.38 0.48
N LEU A 86 7.39 -1.55 1.14
CA LEU A 86 6.24 -2.29 1.66
C LEU A 86 5.51 -1.50 2.76
N LEU A 87 6.25 -0.80 3.61
CA LEU A 87 5.66 0.07 4.65
C LEU A 87 4.99 1.29 4.03
N VAL A 88 5.59 1.90 3.01
CA VAL A 88 4.98 3.01 2.24
C VAL A 88 3.65 2.59 1.63
N GLY A 89 3.62 1.42 0.96
CA GLY A 89 2.39 0.85 0.39
C GLY A 89 1.33 0.55 1.46
N LEU A 90 1.72 -0.05 2.58
CA LEU A 90 0.79 -0.38 3.66
C LEU A 90 0.19 0.86 4.32
N ALA A 91 1.03 1.85 4.65
CA ALA A 91 0.62 3.12 5.25
C ALA A 91 -0.38 3.86 4.36
N SER A 92 -0.05 4.00 3.08
CA SER A 92 -0.89 4.70 2.11
C SER A 92 -2.23 3.99 1.90
N CYS A 93 -2.22 2.66 1.77
CA CYS A 93 -3.44 1.87 1.56
C CYS A 93 -4.40 1.95 2.76
N LEU A 94 -3.89 1.77 3.98
CA LEU A 94 -4.72 1.84 5.19
C LEU A 94 -5.26 3.26 5.43
N THR A 95 -4.45 4.30 5.16
CA THR A 95 -4.86 5.70 5.32
C THR A 95 -5.96 6.07 4.31
N ALA A 96 -5.83 5.65 3.05
CA ALA A 96 -6.87 5.84 2.05
C ALA A 96 -8.17 5.11 2.42
N GLY A 97 -8.07 3.91 2.98
CA GLY A 97 -9.22 3.15 3.49
C GLY A 97 -9.92 3.87 4.64
N VAL A 98 -9.17 4.46 5.58
CA VAL A 98 -9.70 5.28 6.68
C VAL A 98 -10.52 6.45 6.15
N ALA A 99 -9.99 7.22 5.20
CA ALA A 99 -10.69 8.34 4.58
C ALA A 99 -11.97 7.91 3.85
N SER A 100 -11.89 6.81 3.10
CA SER A 100 -13.02 6.27 2.34
C SER A 100 -14.17 5.80 3.25
N VAL A 101 -13.83 5.09 4.32
CA VAL A 101 -14.82 4.63 5.31
C VAL A 101 -15.41 5.81 6.08
N ALA A 102 -14.60 6.81 6.46
CA ALA A 102 -15.07 8.02 7.14
C ALA A 102 -16.12 8.75 6.31
N GLN A 103 -15.79 9.02 5.04
CA GLN A 103 -16.70 9.68 4.10
C GLN A 103 -18.01 8.91 3.96
N ASN A 104 -17.94 7.59 3.78
CA ASN A 104 -19.14 6.77 3.63
C ASN A 104 -20.02 6.71 4.89
N ARG A 105 -19.41 6.85 6.07
CA ARG A 105 -20.13 6.86 7.36
C ARG A 105 -20.59 8.25 7.80
N GLY A 106 -20.28 9.31 7.04
CA GLY A 106 -20.63 10.67 7.43
C GLY A 106 -19.79 11.20 8.59
N ILE A 107 -18.54 10.73 8.73
CA ILE A 107 -17.58 11.19 9.75
C ILE A 107 -16.62 12.18 9.09
N GLN A 108 -16.52 13.41 9.61
CA GLN A 108 -15.58 14.41 9.16
C GLN A 108 -14.22 14.21 9.84
N LEU A 109 -13.20 13.96 9.01
CA LEU A 109 -11.81 13.91 9.43
C LEU A 109 -11.25 15.33 9.45
N ARG A 110 -10.47 15.63 10.48
CA ARG A 110 -9.62 16.82 10.59
C ARG A 110 -8.16 16.47 10.34
N SER A 111 -7.69 15.33 10.85
CA SER A 111 -6.39 14.76 10.53
C SER A 111 -6.38 13.24 10.63
N VAL A 112 -5.50 12.61 9.84
CA VAL A 112 -5.21 11.17 9.89
C VAL A 112 -3.72 11.01 9.65
N GLU A 113 -3.02 10.43 10.61
CA GLU A 113 -1.60 10.11 10.52
C GLU A 113 -1.38 8.64 10.88
N ALA A 114 -0.53 7.97 10.12
CA ALA A 114 -0.13 6.58 10.36
C ALA A 114 1.38 6.51 10.54
N THR A 115 1.83 5.93 11.65
CA THR A 115 3.24 5.61 11.90
C THR A 115 3.41 4.10 11.86
N LEU A 116 4.43 3.63 11.13
CA LEU A 116 4.69 2.20 10.94
C LEU A 116 6.09 1.82 11.41
N GLU A 117 6.18 0.68 12.07
CA GLU A 117 7.45 0.08 12.49
C GLU A 117 7.48 -1.36 11.99
N GLY A 118 8.45 -1.70 11.15
CA GLY A 118 8.69 -3.07 10.68
C GLY A 118 9.95 -3.64 11.31
N LYS A 119 9.84 -4.66 12.16
CA LYS A 119 11.02 -5.33 12.72
C LYS A 119 11.55 -6.35 11.72
N HIS A 120 12.87 -6.36 11.53
CA HIS A 120 13.53 -7.23 10.56
C HIS A 120 14.83 -7.77 11.16
N ASP A 121 14.99 -9.09 11.16
CA ASP A 121 16.25 -9.74 11.51
C ASP A 121 17.06 -10.00 10.25
N ILE A 122 18.06 -9.15 10.00
CA ILE A 122 18.83 -9.15 8.75
C ILE A 122 19.75 -10.37 8.60
N ARG A 123 19.90 -11.22 9.62
CA ARG A 123 20.71 -12.44 9.52
C ARG A 123 20.21 -13.39 8.44
N GLY A 124 18.90 -13.43 8.21
CA GLY A 124 18.29 -14.25 7.17
C GLY A 124 18.74 -13.82 5.78
N ILE A 125 18.52 -12.55 5.43
CA ILE A 125 18.87 -12.04 4.09
C ILE A 125 20.39 -11.99 3.84
N LEU A 126 21.21 -11.86 4.90
CA LEU A 126 22.67 -11.96 4.81
C LEU A 126 23.19 -13.40 4.72
N GLY A 127 22.31 -14.41 4.83
CA GLY A 127 22.69 -15.82 4.79
C GLY A 127 23.46 -16.31 6.02
N ALA A 128 23.41 -15.56 7.13
CA ALA A 128 24.08 -15.91 8.38
C ALA A 128 23.29 -16.94 9.22
N ASP A 129 21.97 -17.00 9.04
CA ASP A 129 21.08 -17.91 9.75
C ASP A 129 19.92 -18.33 8.84
N ALA A 130 19.84 -19.60 8.47
CA ALA A 130 18.84 -20.12 7.53
C ALA A 130 17.46 -20.31 8.18
N ASP A 131 17.36 -20.32 9.51
CA ASP A 131 16.09 -20.43 10.23
C ASP A 131 15.42 -19.06 10.43
N VAL A 132 16.15 -17.97 10.17
CA VAL A 132 15.63 -16.60 10.21
C VAL A 132 14.99 -16.23 8.88
N ARG A 133 13.73 -15.78 8.92
CA ARG A 133 13.03 -15.30 7.70
C ARG A 133 13.69 -14.05 7.11
N ASN A 134 13.65 -13.90 5.79
CA ASN A 134 14.23 -12.76 5.06
C ASN A 134 13.38 -11.48 5.08
N GLY A 135 12.19 -11.51 5.69
CA GLY A 135 11.25 -10.39 5.69
C GLY A 135 10.94 -9.91 7.11
N PHE A 136 10.03 -8.96 7.23
CA PHE A 136 9.62 -8.46 8.54
C PHE A 136 9.11 -9.58 9.46
N THR A 137 9.57 -9.59 10.71
CA THR A 137 9.05 -10.48 11.77
C THR A 137 7.70 -9.98 12.29
N ASP A 138 7.55 -8.65 12.38
CA ASP A 138 6.29 -7.99 12.71
C ASP A 138 6.26 -6.59 12.09
N ILE A 139 5.04 -6.12 11.78
CA ILE A 139 4.78 -4.74 11.40
C ILE A 139 3.71 -4.20 12.34
N LYS A 140 3.98 -3.07 12.97
CA LYS A 140 3.04 -2.35 13.82
C LYS A 140 2.61 -1.06 13.13
N VAL A 141 1.30 -0.83 13.04
CA VAL A 141 0.71 0.41 12.52
C VAL A 141 0.02 1.13 13.68
N THR A 142 0.34 2.40 13.88
CA THR A 142 -0.29 3.25 14.89
C THR A 142 -0.96 4.43 14.19
N PHE A 143 -2.27 4.58 14.38
CA PHE A 143 -3.03 5.72 13.85
C PHE A 143 -3.21 6.80 14.91
N ASN A 144 -2.99 8.06 14.50
CA ASN A 144 -3.41 9.25 15.22
C ASN A 144 -4.47 9.97 14.37
N ILE A 145 -5.72 10.00 14.84
CA ILE A 145 -6.87 10.49 14.06
C ILE A 145 -7.63 11.53 14.87
N ASP A 146 -7.83 12.70 14.27
CA ASP A 146 -8.73 13.74 14.76
C ASP A 146 -9.99 13.78 13.89
N ALA A 147 -11.16 13.49 14.46
CA ALA A 147 -12.43 13.38 13.75
C ALA A 147 -13.62 13.79 14.63
N ASP A 148 -14.76 14.14 14.04
CA ASP A 148 -16.02 14.43 14.74
C ASP A 148 -16.78 13.16 15.20
N ALA A 149 -16.03 12.16 15.67
CA ALA A 149 -16.56 10.86 16.06
C ALA A 149 -16.01 10.41 17.43
N SER A 150 -16.69 9.46 18.06
CA SER A 150 -16.19 8.87 19.30
C SER A 150 -14.93 8.03 19.05
N LYS A 151 -14.12 7.80 20.09
CA LYS A 151 -12.96 6.90 19.98
C LYS A 151 -13.35 5.51 19.46
N GLN A 152 -14.48 4.98 19.92
CA GLN A 152 -14.99 3.67 19.48
C GLN A 152 -15.35 3.66 17.99
N ASP A 153 -15.93 4.74 17.48
CA ASP A 153 -16.25 4.87 16.05
C ASP A 153 -14.98 4.98 15.20
N ILE A 154 -13.96 5.67 15.70
CA ILE A 154 -12.63 5.77 15.06
C ILE A 154 -11.95 4.39 15.02
N GLU A 155 -11.97 3.63 16.12
CA GLU A 155 -11.44 2.26 16.16
C GLU A 155 -12.17 1.34 15.18
N ALA A 156 -13.51 1.41 15.14
CA ALA A 156 -14.32 0.64 14.20
C ALA A 156 -14.08 1.03 12.75
N LEU A 157 -13.72 2.29 12.50
CA LEU A 157 -13.35 2.81 11.20
C LEU A 157 -11.98 2.27 10.74
N VAL A 158 -10.97 2.29 11.62
CA VAL A 158 -9.64 1.73 11.34
C VAL A 158 -9.74 0.22 11.09
N ALA A 159 -10.51 -0.51 11.90
CA ALA A 159 -10.74 -1.94 11.72
C ALA A 159 -11.39 -2.26 10.36
N GLN A 160 -12.34 -1.42 9.90
CA GLN A 160 -12.92 -1.59 8.57
C GLN A 160 -11.91 -1.30 7.46
N SER A 161 -11.07 -0.27 7.62
CA SER A 161 -9.98 0.02 6.67
C SER A 161 -9.02 -1.17 6.55
N GLN A 162 -8.57 -1.70 7.67
CA GLN A 162 -7.71 -2.89 7.74
C GLN A 162 -8.32 -4.07 6.97
N LYS A 163 -9.59 -4.39 7.22
CA LYS A 163 -10.29 -5.50 6.58
C LYS A 163 -10.42 -5.37 5.05
N ARG A 164 -10.34 -4.15 4.51
CA ARG A 164 -10.52 -3.86 3.08
C ARG A 164 -9.23 -3.49 2.36
N SER A 165 -8.13 -3.35 3.09
CA SER A 165 -6.84 -2.95 2.53
C SER A 165 -6.22 -4.12 1.75
N ALA A 166 -6.07 -3.93 0.43
CA ALA A 166 -5.41 -4.91 -0.43
C ALA A 166 -3.93 -5.10 -0.07
N VAL A 167 -3.24 -4.05 0.37
CA VAL A 167 -1.83 -4.14 0.77
C VAL A 167 -1.68 -4.84 2.13
N PHE A 168 -2.59 -4.60 3.08
CA PHE A 168 -2.62 -5.37 4.33
C PHE A 168 -2.83 -6.86 4.06
N ASP A 169 -3.78 -7.19 3.18
CA ASP A 169 -4.05 -8.55 2.74
C ASP A 169 -2.82 -9.20 2.09
N ALA A 170 -2.21 -8.55 1.10
CA ALA A 170 -1.02 -9.05 0.39
C ALA A 170 0.19 -9.28 1.32
N ILE A 171 0.31 -8.53 2.43
CA ILE A 171 1.39 -8.71 3.41
C ILE A 171 1.08 -9.84 4.41
N THR A 172 -0.19 -10.02 4.77
CA THR A 172 -0.58 -10.94 5.85
C THR A 172 -1.03 -12.31 5.37
N ASN A 173 -1.24 -12.47 4.07
CA ASN A 173 -1.65 -13.73 3.45
C ASN A 173 -0.60 -14.21 2.41
N PRO A 174 -0.41 -15.53 2.25
CA PRO A 174 0.42 -16.08 1.19
C PRO A 174 -0.10 -15.63 -0.19
N THR A 175 0.80 -15.11 -1.01
CA THR A 175 0.55 -14.75 -2.41
C THR A 175 1.55 -15.52 -3.27
N ASP A 176 1.07 -16.19 -4.31
CA ASP A 176 1.95 -16.90 -5.25
C ASP A 176 2.76 -15.89 -6.06
N VAL A 177 4.09 -15.97 -5.92
CA VAL A 177 5.04 -15.13 -6.65
C VAL A 177 6.00 -16.03 -7.42
N THR A 178 5.94 -15.94 -8.75
CA THR A 178 6.84 -16.66 -9.65
C THR A 178 7.97 -15.75 -10.09
N VAL A 179 9.20 -16.23 -10.00
CA VAL A 179 10.40 -15.56 -10.51
C VAL A 179 11.04 -16.47 -11.55
N GLU A 180 11.24 -15.96 -12.76
CA GLU A 180 11.79 -16.71 -13.88
C GLU A 180 12.91 -15.94 -14.59
N VAL A 181 13.80 -16.68 -15.25
CA VAL A 181 14.82 -16.14 -16.15
C VAL A 181 14.36 -16.43 -17.57
N ALA A 182 14.25 -15.37 -18.38
CA ALA A 182 13.83 -15.46 -19.79
C ALA A 182 14.89 -16.09 -20.70
#